data_AF-A0A6V7VEH7-F1
#
_entry.id   AF-A0A6V7VEH7-F1
#
_cell.length_a   1.000
_cell.length_b   1.000
_cell.length_c   1.000
_cell.angle_alpha   90.00
_cell.angle_beta   90.00
_cell.angle_gamma   90.00
#
_symmetry.space_group_name_H-M   'P 1'
#
loop_
_entity.id
_entity.type
_entity.pdbx_description
1 polymer ?
#
loop_
_entity_poly.entity_id
_entity_poly.type
_entity_poly.pdbx_seq_one_letter_code
_entity_poly.pdbx_strand_id
1 'polypeptide(L)'
;MLMLHYNIPEFDDCDSFLALLAKRSGRMKKGGRPDLNAAAKQVLNDWNSGKLHYFTEPPEQQIVSEFQPELVSEFVKEFDLDNLEENIRVLVDSLPDQRMVSVSAYDASLPISFHQKLVKMHHKQRQKPFFGQAMLKYGRNN
;
A
#
# COMPACT_ATOMS: atom_id res chain seq x y z
N MET A 1 -37.82 1.80 -1.24
CA MET A 1 -36.61 0.98 -1.44
C MET A 1 -36.14 0.31 -0.15
N LEU A 2 -35.85 1.03 0.94
CA LEU A 2 -35.40 0.40 2.20
C LEU A 2 -36.51 -0.33 2.99
N MET A 3 -37.72 0.23 3.02
CA MET A 3 -38.86 -0.37 3.73
C MET A 3 -39.20 -1.77 3.22
N LEU A 4 -39.17 -1.98 1.90
CA LEU A 4 -39.49 -3.27 1.28
C LEU A 4 -38.36 -4.28 1.49
N HIS A 5 -37.11 -3.88 1.25
CA HIS A 5 -35.93 -4.73 1.41
C HIS A 5 -35.80 -5.22 2.85
N TYR A 6 -35.94 -4.30 3.79
CA TYR A 6 -35.92 -4.58 5.20
C TYR A 6 -37.30 -4.79 5.79
N ASN A 7 -38.37 -5.05 5.02
CA ASN A 7 -39.77 -5.26 5.48
C ASN A 7 -40.09 -4.62 6.85
N ILE A 8 -39.84 -3.31 6.93
CA ILE A 8 -40.08 -2.43 8.06
C ILE A 8 -41.12 -1.38 7.67
N PRO A 9 -41.88 -0.85 8.63
CA PRO A 9 -42.82 0.23 8.36
C PRO A 9 -42.09 1.52 7.98
N GLU A 10 -42.87 2.53 7.60
CA GLU A 10 -42.39 3.87 7.29
C GLU A 10 -41.64 4.50 8.48
N PHE A 11 -40.63 5.28 8.15
CA PHE A 11 -39.75 5.95 9.09
C PHE A 11 -39.31 7.29 8.52
N ASP A 12 -39.20 8.29 9.38
CA ASP A 12 -38.77 9.64 8.99
C ASP A 12 -37.28 9.88 9.29
N ASP A 13 -36.76 9.23 10.33
CA ASP A 13 -35.41 9.43 10.84
C ASP A 13 -34.55 8.17 10.74
N CYS A 14 -33.22 8.36 10.62
CA CYS A 14 -32.24 7.28 10.65
C CYS A 14 -32.31 6.45 11.94
N ASP A 15 -32.49 7.09 13.10
CA ASP A 15 -32.58 6.36 14.38
C ASP A 15 -33.86 5.52 14.46
N SER A 16 -34.99 6.04 13.95
CA SER A 16 -36.25 5.31 13.82
C SER A 16 -36.11 4.10 12.90
N PHE A 17 -35.45 4.25 11.75
CA PHE A 17 -35.10 3.15 10.85
C PHE A 17 -34.28 2.07 11.55
N LEU A 18 -33.20 2.45 12.23
CA LEU A 18 -32.31 1.52 12.92
C LEU A 18 -33.02 0.83 14.10
N ALA A 19 -33.91 1.53 14.80
CA ALA A 19 -34.70 0.95 15.88
C ALA A 19 -35.68 -0.11 15.36
N LEU A 20 -36.38 0.18 14.26
CA LEU A 20 -37.29 -0.75 13.59
C LEU A 20 -36.54 -1.97 13.06
N LEU A 21 -35.38 -1.75 12.43
CA LEU A 21 -34.52 -2.82 11.94
C LEU A 21 -33.99 -3.69 13.09
N ALA A 22 -33.52 -3.08 14.18
CA ALA A 22 -33.03 -3.79 15.37
C ALA A 22 -34.13 -4.66 15.98
N LYS A 23 -35.35 -4.13 16.09
CA LYS A 23 -36.53 -4.86 16.58
C LYS A 23 -36.84 -6.05 15.68
N ARG A 24 -36.74 -5.88 14.36
CA ARG A 24 -37.05 -6.93 13.38
C ARG A 24 -35.97 -8.01 13.28
N SER A 25 -34.71 -7.63 13.42
CA SER A 25 -33.57 -8.54 13.38
C SER A 25 -33.22 -9.14 14.75
N GLY A 26 -33.98 -8.81 15.80
CA GLY A 26 -33.76 -9.31 17.17
C GLY A 26 -32.53 -8.73 17.88
N ARG A 27 -31.98 -7.61 17.39
CA ARG A 27 -30.80 -6.95 17.98
C ARG A 27 -31.23 -6.03 19.11
N MET A 28 -31.44 -6.59 20.29
CA MET A 28 -31.89 -5.86 21.47
C MET A 28 -30.81 -5.85 22.55
N LYS A 29 -30.60 -4.71 23.21
CA LYS A 29 -29.79 -4.59 24.42
C LYS A 29 -30.55 -5.12 25.62
N LYS A 30 -29.82 -5.31 26.74
CA LYS A 30 -30.41 -5.64 28.04
C LYS A 30 -31.49 -4.61 28.41
N GLY A 31 -32.62 -5.08 28.94
CA GLY A 31 -33.77 -4.23 29.27
C GLY A 31 -34.66 -3.89 28.07
N GLY A 32 -34.58 -4.62 26.96
CA GLY A 32 -35.55 -4.52 25.86
C GLY A 32 -35.41 -3.26 25.00
N ARG A 33 -34.26 -2.59 25.03
CA ARG A 33 -33.98 -1.42 24.18
C ARG A 33 -33.35 -1.87 22.86
N PRO A 34 -33.75 -1.31 21.70
CA PRO A 34 -33.13 -1.65 20.42
C PRO A 34 -31.65 -1.28 20.39
N ASP A 35 -30.81 -2.16 19.82
CA ASP A 35 -29.39 -1.90 19.62
C ASP A 35 -29.11 -1.27 18.25
N LEU A 36 -29.12 0.07 18.22
CA LEU A 36 -28.88 0.85 17.01
C LEU A 36 -27.50 0.60 16.40
N ASN A 37 -26.45 0.43 17.23
CA ASN A 37 -25.10 0.18 16.74
C ASN A 37 -24.99 -1.18 16.05
N ALA A 38 -25.60 -2.20 16.64
CA ALA A 38 -25.61 -3.54 16.03
C ALA A 38 -26.43 -3.56 14.73
N ALA A 39 -27.53 -2.82 14.66
CA ALA A 39 -28.32 -2.68 13.44
C ALA A 39 -27.57 -1.89 12.35
N ALA A 40 -26.91 -0.78 12.69
CA ALA A 40 -26.13 0.02 11.75
C ALA A 40 -24.99 -0.80 11.12
N LYS A 41 -24.27 -1.58 11.93
CA LYS A 41 -23.24 -2.52 11.44
C LYS A 41 -23.82 -3.55 10.48
N GLN A 42 -25.03 -4.05 10.73
CA GLN A 42 -25.69 -4.97 9.80
C GLN A 42 -25.98 -4.30 8.46
N VAL A 43 -26.52 -3.08 8.46
CA VAL A 43 -26.82 -2.34 7.23
C VAL A 43 -25.56 -2.12 6.41
N LEU A 44 -24.46 -1.72 7.08
CA LEU A 44 -23.17 -1.53 6.42
C LEU A 44 -22.66 -2.84 5.80
N ASN A 45 -22.79 -3.97 6.51
CA ASN A 45 -22.40 -5.27 5.99
C ASN A 45 -23.29 -5.71 4.82
N ASP A 46 -24.60 -5.49 4.89
CA ASP A 46 -25.55 -5.78 3.81
C ASP A 46 -25.23 -4.95 2.56
N TRP A 47 -24.77 -3.70 2.73
CA TRP A 47 -24.29 -2.85 1.63
C TRP A 47 -22.97 -3.37 1.04
N ASN A 48 -21.98 -3.66 1.88
CA ASN A 48 -20.66 -4.14 1.43
C ASN A 48 -20.72 -5.52 0.76
N SER A 49 -21.67 -6.37 1.18
CA SER A 49 -21.88 -7.70 0.57
C SER A 49 -22.73 -7.64 -0.71
N GLY A 50 -23.23 -6.47 -1.09
CA GLY A 50 -24.10 -6.28 -2.25
C GLY A 50 -25.53 -6.75 -2.05
N LYS A 51 -25.93 -7.17 -0.84
CA LYS A 51 -27.32 -7.52 -0.52
C LYS A 51 -28.24 -6.31 -0.62
N LEU A 52 -27.73 -5.11 -0.31
CA LEU A 52 -28.42 -3.85 -0.57
C LEU A 52 -27.93 -3.27 -1.90
N HIS A 53 -28.76 -3.40 -2.93
CA HIS A 53 -28.43 -2.91 -4.27
C HIS A 53 -28.67 -1.40 -4.31
N TYR A 54 -27.62 -0.65 -4.64
CA TYR A 54 -27.69 0.78 -4.90
C TYR A 54 -26.80 1.09 -6.09
N PHE A 55 -27.30 1.93 -6.99
CA PHE A 55 -26.54 2.46 -8.11
C PHE A 55 -26.79 3.96 -8.18
N THR A 56 -25.74 4.70 -8.51
CA THR A 56 -25.88 6.08 -8.98
C THR A 56 -25.86 6.03 -10.49
N GLU A 57 -26.71 6.81 -11.12
CA GLU A 57 -26.55 7.07 -12.54
C GLU A 57 -25.18 7.74 -12.74
N PRO A 58 -24.38 7.29 -13.73
CA PRO A 58 -23.17 8.02 -14.06
C PRO A 58 -23.57 9.47 -14.38
N PRO A 59 -22.74 10.45 -14.01
CA PRO A 59 -23.03 11.83 -14.38
C PRO A 59 -23.26 11.88 -15.88
N GLU A 60 -24.30 12.59 -16.31
CA GLU A 60 -24.52 12.84 -17.74
C GLU A 60 -23.19 13.34 -18.30
N GLN A 61 -22.69 12.64 -19.32
CA GLN A 61 -21.52 13.08 -20.03
C GLN A 61 -21.93 14.38 -20.72
N GLN A 62 -21.76 15.51 -20.03
CA GLN A 62 -21.24 16.67 -20.71
C GLN A 62 -20.01 16.13 -21.39
N ILE A 63 -20.11 15.93 -22.71
CA ILE A 63 -18.97 15.63 -23.56
C ILE A 63 -18.08 16.85 -23.42
N VAL A 64 -17.32 16.92 -22.34
CA VAL A 64 -16.22 17.84 -22.23
C VAL A 64 -15.27 17.27 -23.25
N SER A 65 -15.26 17.92 -24.41
CA SER A 65 -14.39 17.69 -25.55
C SER A 65 -12.89 17.86 -25.22
N GLU A 66 -12.51 17.74 -23.95
CA GLU A 66 -11.16 17.91 -23.42
C GLU A 66 -10.80 16.71 -22.54
N PHE A 67 -11.05 15.49 -23.03
CA PHE A 67 -10.11 14.42 -22.72
C PHE A 67 -8.79 14.84 -23.35
N GLN A 68 -7.90 15.46 -22.58
CA GLN A 68 -6.59 15.85 -23.07
C GLN A 68 -5.80 14.57 -23.38
N PRO A 69 -5.57 14.23 -24.67
CA PRO A 69 -4.79 13.06 -25.03
C PRO A 69 -3.33 13.18 -24.56
N GLU A 70 -2.90 14.39 -24.24
CA GLU A 70 -1.56 14.72 -23.75
C GLU A 70 -1.26 14.05 -22.40
N LEU A 71 -2.21 14.06 -21.44
CA LEU A 71 -2.05 13.37 -20.15
C LEU A 71 -1.91 11.86 -20.34
N VAL A 72 -2.76 11.27 -21.20
CA VAL A 72 -2.67 9.83 -21.51
C VAL A 72 -1.35 9.50 -22.19
N SER A 73 -0.83 10.39 -23.04
CA SER A 73 0.45 10.20 -23.71
C SER A 73 1.66 10.27 -22.77
N GLU A 74 1.59 11.08 -21.71
CA GLU A 74 2.66 11.19 -20.71
C GLU A 74 2.72 9.93 -19.84
N PHE A 75 1.58 9.40 -19.40
CA PHE A 75 1.50 8.12 -18.68
C PHE A 75 1.94 6.91 -19.53
N VAL A 76 1.70 6.94 -20.85
CA VAL A 76 2.14 5.88 -21.77
C VAL A 76 3.66 5.86 -21.94
N LYS A 77 4.33 7.02 -21.91
CA LYS A 77 5.80 7.09 -21.99
C LYS A 77 6.49 6.46 -20.79
N GLU A 78 5.91 6.57 -19.60
CA GLU A 78 6.46 5.94 -18.39
C GLU A 78 6.23 4.43 -18.35
N PHE A 79 5.23 3.93 -19.09
CA PHE A 79 4.85 2.51 -19.15
C PHE A 79 5.30 1.85 -20.46
N ASP A 80 6.49 2.20 -20.94
CA ASP A 80 7.10 1.59 -22.12
C ASP A 80 7.66 0.20 -21.77
N LEU A 81 6.83 -0.83 -21.96
CA LEU A 81 7.19 -2.23 -21.73
C LEU A 81 8.26 -2.73 -22.71
N ASP A 82 8.42 -2.09 -23.87
CA ASP A 82 9.40 -2.51 -24.88
C ASP A 82 10.82 -2.13 -24.46
N ASN A 83 10.99 -1.06 -23.67
CA ASN A 83 12.26 -0.63 -23.10
C ASN A 83 12.58 -1.25 -21.72
N LEU A 84 11.69 -2.09 -21.18
CA LEU A 84 11.89 -2.78 -19.89
C LEU A 84 13.03 -3.80 -19.95
N GLU A 85 13.18 -4.46 -21.10
CA GLU A 85 14.13 -5.55 -21.30
C GLU A 85 15.60 -5.10 -21.20
N GLU A 86 15.90 -3.88 -21.67
CA GLU A 86 17.25 -3.32 -21.65
C GLU A 86 17.65 -2.89 -20.23
N ASN A 87 16.73 -2.26 -19.50
CA ASN A 87 16.93 -1.90 -18.09
C ASN A 87 17.15 -3.13 -17.20
N ILE A 88 16.41 -4.22 -17.44
CA ILE A 88 16.61 -5.49 -16.73
C ILE A 88 17.96 -6.11 -17.07
N ARG A 89 18.37 -6.12 -18.34
CA ARG A 89 19.68 -6.65 -18.76
C ARG A 89 20.84 -5.92 -18.08
N VAL A 90 20.82 -4.58 -18.11
CA VAL A 90 21.84 -3.76 -17.43
C VAL A 90 21.88 -4.06 -15.93
N LEU A 91 20.72 -4.24 -15.29
CA LEU A 91 20.65 -4.60 -13.88
C LEU A 91 21.28 -5.98 -13.60
N VAL A 92 20.95 -6.99 -14.40
CA VAL A 92 21.49 -8.37 -14.28
C VAL A 92 23.00 -8.39 -14.49
N ASP A 93 23.52 -7.64 -15.47
CA ASP A 93 24.96 -7.54 -15.74
C ASP A 93 25.71 -6.75 -14.66
N SER A 94 25.03 -5.83 -13.97
CA SER A 94 25.60 -5.07 -12.84
C SER A 94 25.64 -5.86 -11.53
N LEU A 95 24.98 -7.02 -11.48
CA LEU A 95 25.10 -7.91 -10.33
C LEU A 95 26.54 -8.43 -10.28
N PRO A 96 27.25 -8.28 -9.14
CA PRO A 96 28.55 -8.89 -9.00
C PRO A 96 28.38 -10.39 -9.23
N ASP A 97 29.30 -11.00 -10.01
CA ASP A 97 29.39 -12.45 -10.16
C ASP A 97 29.67 -13.02 -8.77
N GLN A 98 28.60 -13.27 -8.03
CA GLN A 98 28.61 -13.99 -6.79
C GLN A 98 28.86 -15.44 -7.19
N ARG A 99 30.10 -15.75 -7.58
CA ARG A 99 30.67 -17.03 -7.21
C ARG A 99 30.39 -17.11 -5.73
N MET A 100 29.49 -18.00 -5.38
CA MET A 100 29.26 -18.38 -4.00
C MET A 100 30.65 -18.57 -3.42
N VAL A 101 31.13 -17.60 -2.64
CA VAL A 101 32.29 -17.84 -1.79
C VAL A 101 31.81 -19.00 -0.98
N SER A 102 32.46 -20.16 -1.17
CA SER A 102 32.07 -21.42 -0.57
C SER A 102 31.65 -21.07 0.85
N VAL A 103 30.36 -21.26 1.13
CA VAL A 103 29.80 -20.96 2.44
C VAL A 103 30.71 -21.70 3.39
N SER A 104 31.58 -20.98 4.10
CA SER A 104 32.28 -21.57 5.23
C SER A 104 31.13 -22.03 6.10
N ALA A 105 30.97 -23.35 6.19
CA ALA A 105 29.84 -23.99 6.85
C ALA A 105 29.57 -23.21 8.13
N TYR A 106 28.35 -22.70 8.28
CA TYR A 106 27.95 -22.02 9.49
C TYR A 106 28.15 -23.03 10.61
N ASP A 107 29.19 -22.85 11.41
CA ASP A 107 29.45 -23.72 12.55
C ASP A 107 28.60 -23.20 13.71
N ALA A 108 27.43 -23.81 13.87
CA ALA A 108 26.47 -23.47 14.91
C ALA A 108 27.00 -23.74 16.34
N SER A 109 28.17 -24.37 16.48
CA SER A 109 28.83 -24.55 17.78
C SER A 109 29.58 -23.30 18.25
N LEU A 110 29.80 -22.31 17.37
CA LEU A 110 30.54 -21.09 17.72
C LEU A 110 29.62 -20.07 18.43
N PRO A 111 30.10 -19.43 19.52
CA PRO A 111 29.32 -18.43 20.24
C PRO A 111 28.95 -17.24 19.35
N ILE A 112 27.71 -16.75 19.49
CA ILE A 112 27.13 -15.62 18.72
C ILE A 112 28.02 -14.36 18.75
N SER A 113 28.81 -14.18 19.81
CA SER A 113 29.76 -13.06 19.97
C SER A 113 30.89 -13.04 18.92
N PHE A 114 31.24 -14.20 18.35
CA PHE A 114 32.29 -14.30 17.34
C PHE A 114 31.86 -13.73 15.99
N HIS A 115 30.60 -13.97 15.60
CA HIS A 115 30.02 -13.46 14.35
C HIS A 115 29.97 -11.92 14.34
N GLN A 116 29.65 -11.32 15.49
CA GLN A 116 29.61 -9.86 15.64
C GLN A 116 31.00 -9.21 15.47
N LYS A 117 32.08 -9.93 15.78
CA LYS A 117 33.46 -9.45 15.66
C LYS A 117 33.94 -9.47 14.21
N LEU A 118 33.55 -10.48 13.42
CA LEU A 118 33.86 -10.59 11.99
C LEU A 118 33.19 -9.49 11.17
N VAL A 119 31.91 -9.23 11.41
CA VAL A 119 31.18 -8.14 10.73
C VAL A 119 31.81 -6.77 11.03
N LYS A 120 32.21 -6.54 12.28
CA LYS A 120 32.90 -5.30 12.68
C LYS A 120 34.32 -5.17 12.09
N MET A 121 35.02 -6.29 11.87
CA MET A 121 36.36 -6.29 11.26
C MET A 121 36.33 -5.86 9.79
N HIS A 122 35.35 -6.35 9.01
CA HIS A 122 35.19 -5.97 7.61
C HIS A 122 34.77 -4.50 7.44
N HIS A 123 33.97 -3.95 8.35
CA HIS A 123 33.60 -2.53 8.33
C HIS A 123 34.79 -1.61 8.65
N LYS A 124 35.72 -2.05 9.53
CA LYS A 124 36.90 -1.27 9.92
C LYS A 124 37.99 -1.20 8.83
N GLN A 125 38.06 -2.17 7.91
CA GLN A 125 39.06 -2.14 6.82
C GLN A 125 38.74 -1.15 5.70
N ARG A 126 37.49 -0.68 5.55
CA ARG A 126 37.13 0.33 4.54
C ARG A 126 37.46 1.78 4.94
N GLN A 127 37.92 2.02 6.17
CA GLN A 127 38.19 3.36 6.70
C GLN A 127 39.67 3.57 7.09
N LYS A 128 40.61 3.27 6.19
CA LYS A 128 41.97 3.83 6.33
C LYS A 128 42.01 5.23 5.71
N PRO A 129 42.49 6.27 6.41
CA PRO A 129 42.61 7.60 5.82
C PRO A 129 43.78 7.61 4.80
N PHE A 130 43.53 8.16 3.61
CA PHE A 130 44.56 8.38 2.60
C PHE A 130 45.38 9.61 3.01
N PHE A 131 46.45 9.39 3.78
CA PHE A 131 47.39 10.46 4.14
C PHE A 131 48.31 10.75 2.95
N GLY A 132 47.96 11.78 2.17
CA GLY A 132 48.88 12.61 1.40
C GLY A 132 48.94 12.39 -0.12
N GLN A 133 48.30 13.27 -0.90
CA GLN A 133 49.00 14.01 -1.95
C GLN A 133 48.25 15.28 -2.42
N ALA A 134 48.97 16.40 -2.38
CA ALA A 134 48.86 17.60 -3.21
C ALA A 134 47.63 18.53 -3.05
N MET A 135 47.86 19.56 -2.23
CA MET A 135 47.19 20.85 -2.20
C MET A 135 46.86 21.40 -3.60
N LEU A 136 45.63 21.91 -3.69
CA LEU A 136 45.04 22.63 -4.80
C LEU A 136 45.93 23.79 -5.28
N LYS A 137 46.10 23.84 -6.61
CA LYS A 137 46.33 25.07 -7.36
C LYS A 137 45.37 26.16 -6.88
N TYR A 138 45.91 27.23 -6.31
CA TYR A 138 45.24 28.50 -6.14
C TYR A 138 46.15 29.60 -6.69
N GLY A 139 45.59 30.49 -7.52
CA GLY A 139 46.17 31.81 -7.79
C GLY A 139 46.67 32.05 -9.22
N ARG A 140 45.74 32.41 -10.12
CA ARG A 140 46.00 33.24 -11.30
C ARG A 140 45.97 34.71 -10.84
N ASN A 141 46.82 35.57 -11.43
CA ASN A 141 46.88 37.05 -11.40
C ASN A 141 48.05 37.66 -10.58
N ASN A 142 49.18 37.95 -11.23
CA ASN A 142 49.50 39.26 -11.82
C ASN A 142 50.61 39.08 -12.86
#